data_AF-A0A6J6WYB4-F1
#
_entry.id   AF-A0A6J6WYB4-F1
#
_cell.length_a   1.000
_cell.length_b   1.000
_cell.length_c   1.000
_cell.angle_alpha   90.00
_cell.angle_beta   90.00
_cell.angle_gamma   90.00
#
_symmetry.space_group_name_H-M   'P 1'
#
loop_
_entity.id
_entity.type
_entity.pdbx_description
1 polymer ?
#
loop_
_entity_poly.entity_id
_entity_poly.type
_entity_poly.pdbx_seq_one_letter_code
_entity_poly.pdbx_strand_id
1 'polypeptide(L)' 'MVRIFHGYAGWGPQQLDVELEGGAWLVLNALVTDVFTDQPEELWQAVLRRQKGEVSWLADCPSDPNQN' A
#
# COMPACT_ATOMS: atom_id res chain seq x y z
N MET A 1 11.02 -9.96 -15.93
CA MET A 1 10.19 -8.75 -16.09
C MET A 1 10.94 -7.56 -15.50
N VAL A 2 10.86 -6.37 -16.10
CA VAL A 2 11.49 -5.15 -15.58
C VAL A 2 10.41 -4.09 -15.43
N ARG A 3 10.34 -3.41 -14.29
CA ARG A 3 9.49 -2.23 -14.08
C ARG A 3 10.36 -1.01 -13.89
N ILE A 4 10.01 0.06 -14.60
CA ILE A 4 10.70 1.34 -14.55
C ILE A 4 9.79 2.30 -13.80
N PHE A 5 10.32 2.90 -12.73
CA PHE A 5 9.64 3.94 -11.96
C PHE A 5 10.32 5.27 -12.27
N HIS A 6 9.54 6.34 -12.39
CA HIS A 6 10.04 7.69 -12.58
C HIS A 6 9.63 8.56 -11.39
N GLY A 7 10.61 9.21 -10.77
CA GLY A 7 10.43 9.92 -9.51
C GLY A 7 10.50 9.00 -8.27
N TYR A 8 10.36 9.61 -7.10
CA TYR A 8 10.36 8.93 -5.82
C TYR A 8 9.43 9.66 -4.84
N ALA A 9 8.86 8.91 -3.90
CA ALA A 9 8.27 9.49 -2.71
C ALA A 9 9.38 9.82 -1.71
N GLY A 10 9.33 11.01 -1.11
CA GLY A 10 10.30 11.46 -0.13
C GLY A 10 9.58 12.14 1.02
N TRP A 11 10.14 11.97 2.21
CA TRP A 11 9.65 12.61 3.43
C TRP A 11 10.67 13.64 3.89
N GLY A 12 10.17 14.79 4.33
CA GLY A 12 10.98 15.77 5.04
C GLY A 12 11.45 15.23 6.40
N PRO A 13 12.36 15.94 7.08
CA PRO A 13 12.79 15.57 8.43
C PRO A 13 11.59 15.34 9.36
N GLN A 14 11.57 14.20 10.05
CA GLN A 14 10.52 13.76 10.99
C GLN A 14 9.10 13.62 10.42
N GLN A 15 8.87 13.91 9.14
CA GLN A 15 7.52 13.89 8.55
C GLN A 15 6.92 12.48 8.59
N LEU A 16 7.69 11.45 8.21
CA LEU A 16 7.21 10.07 8.23
C LEU A 16 6.83 9.61 9.64
N ASP A 17 7.62 9.99 10.65
CA ASP A 17 7.33 9.63 12.04
C ASP A 17 6.00 10.21 12.50
N VAL A 18 5.75 11.50 12.22
CA VAL A 18 4.47 12.16 12.53
C VAL A 18 3.30 11.52 11.78
N GLU A 19 3.49 11.15 10.51
CA GLU A 19 2.46 10.47 9.72
C GLU A 19 2.15 9.07 10.26
N LEU A 20 3.17 8.34 10.73
CA LEU A 20 3.01 7.03 11.36
C LEU A 20 2.29 7.14 12.72
N GLU A 21 2.68 8.09 13.56
CA GLU A 21 2.00 8.37 14.83
C GLU A 21 0.53 8.77 14.63
N GLY A 22 0.25 9.50 13.54
CA GLY A 22 -1.11 9.87 13.13
C GLY A 22 -1.93 8.74 12.49
N GLY A 23 -1.36 7.54 12.31
CA GLY A 23 -2.04 6.41 11.69
C GLY A 23 -2.30 6.57 10.19
N ALA A 24 -1.55 7.45 9.51
CA ALA A 24 -1.73 7.72 8.08
C ALA A 24 -1.22 6.59 7.17
N TRP A 25 -0.40 5.69 7.70
CA TRP A 25 0.21 4.58 6.95
C TRP A 25 0.03 3.24 7.64
N LEU A 26 -0.22 2.21 6.83
CA LEU A 26 -0.10 0.81 7.23
C LEU A 26 1.28 0.29 6.82
N VAL A 27 2.10 -0.10 7.80
CA VAL A 27 3.45 -0.65 7.56
C VAL A 27 3.37 -2.17 7.48
N LEU A 28 3.59 -2.71 6.27
CA LEU A 28 3.44 -4.14 5.97
C LEU A 28 4.72 -4.71 5.35
N ASN A 29 4.91 -6.02 5.48
CA ASN A 29 6.04 -6.71 4.86
C ASN A 29 5.90 -6.71 3.33
N ALA A 30 6.92 -6.18 2.65
CA ALA A 30 7.06 -6.24 1.21
C ALA A 30 7.54 -7.63 0.76
N LEU A 31 6.96 -8.12 -0.33
CA LEU A 31 7.39 -9.33 -1.01
C LEU A 31 7.96 -8.97 -2.38
N VAL A 32 8.89 -9.79 -2.89
CA VAL A 32 9.46 -9.61 -4.23
C VAL A 32 8.37 -9.57 -5.30
N THR A 33 7.31 -10.37 -5.12
CA THR A 33 6.14 -10.41 -6.02
C THR A 33 5.38 -9.08 -6.08
N ASP A 34 5.48 -8.20 -5.09
CA ASP A 34 4.81 -6.90 -5.11
C ASP A 34 5.42 -5.96 -6.15
N VAL A 35 6.75 -6.01 -6.23
CA VAL A 35 7.51 -5.22 -7.18
C VAL A 35 7.32 -5.79 -8.58
N PHE A 36 7.33 -7.11 -8.74
CA PHE A 36 7.32 -7.77 -10.06
C PHE A 36 5.97 -8.36 -10.48
N THR A 37 4.85 -7.93 -9.88
CA THR A 37 3.52 -8.39 -10.30
C THR A 37 3.20 -8.00 -11.75
N ASP A 38 2.51 -8.89 -12.45
CA ASP A 38 1.95 -8.64 -13.79
C ASP A 38 0.61 -7.87 -13.74
N GLN A 39 0.02 -7.72 -12.54
CA GLN A 39 -1.25 -7.04 -12.28
C GLN A 39 -1.05 -5.86 -11.29
N PRO A 40 -0.43 -4.75 -11.72
CA PRO A 40 -0.12 -3.63 -10.82
C PRO A 40 -1.37 -2.91 -10.30
N GLU A 41 -2.46 -2.89 -11.06
CA GLU A 41 -3.75 -2.31 -10.66
C GLU A 41 -4.41 -3.05 -9.48
N GLU A 42 -4.13 -4.35 -9.32
CA GLU A 42 -4.66 -5.18 -8.23
C GLU A 42 -3.72 -5.22 -7.01
N LEU A 43 -2.51 -4.65 -7.12
CA LEU A 43 -1.44 -4.79 -6.13
C LEU A 43 -1.89 -4.37 -4.72
N TRP A 44 -2.61 -3.26 -4.60
CA TRP A 44 -3.09 -2.76 -3.30
C TRP A 44 -4.01 -3.78 -2.62
N GLN A 45 -4.98 -4.33 -3.36
CA GLN A 45 -5.91 -5.35 -2.85
C GLN A 45 -5.14 -6.62 -2.50
N ALA A 46 -4.20 -7.06 -3.34
CA ALA A 46 -3.40 -8.24 -3.10
C ALA A 46 -2.53 -8.14 -1.83
N VAL A 47 -1.90 -6.98 -1.59
CA VAL A 47 -1.10 -6.74 -0.39
C VAL A 47 -1.96 -6.72 0.87
N LEU A 48 -3.17 -6.14 0.83
CA LEU A 48 -4.07 -6.12 1.97
C LEU A 48 -4.71 -7.49 2.25
N ARG A 49 -5.21 -8.20 1.23
CA ARG A 49 -5.87 -9.51 1.38
C ARG A 49 -5.00 -10.55 2.07
N ARG A 50 -3.69 -10.52 1.84
CA ARG A 50 -2.77 -11.49 2.46
C ARG A 50 -2.42 -11.19 3.92
N GLN A 51 -2.75 -9.99 4.42
CA GLN A 51 -2.56 -9.68 5.83
C GLN A 51 -3.55 -10.47 6.68
N LYS A 52 -3.28 -10.57 7.99
CA LYS A 52 -4.20 -11.20 8.94
C LYS A 52 -5.06 -10.14 9.63
N GLY A 53 -6.25 -10.55 10.06
CA GLY A 53 -7.14 -9.70 10.86
C GLY A 53 -7.78 -8.56 10.06
N GLU A 54 -8.06 -7.46 10.75
CA GLU A 54 -8.89 -6.36 10.24
C GLU A 54 -8.29 -5.66 9.01
N VAL A 55 -6.96 -5.68 8.84
CA VAL A 55 -6.28 -5.13 7.67
C VAL A 55 -6.72 -5.83 6.38
N SER A 56 -7.04 -7.13 6.44
CA SER A 56 -7.51 -7.87 5.26
C SER A 56 -8.89 -7.40 4.77
N TRP A 57 -9.73 -6.91 5.68
CA TRP A 57 -11.09 -6.44 5.35
C TRP A 57 -11.06 -5.15 4.52
N LEU A 58 -10.00 -4.34 4.67
CA LEU A 58 -9.81 -3.13 3.88
C LEU A 58 -9.63 -3.43 2.39
N ALA A 59 -9.24 -4.64 2.02
CA ALA A 59 -9.01 -4.98 0.61
C ALA A 59 -10.28 -5.00 -0.24
N ASP A 60 -11.45 -5.17 0.40
CA ASP A 60 -12.75 -5.18 -0.27
C ASP A 60 -13.44 -3.81 -0.21
N CYS A 61 -12.78 -2.79 0.37
CA CYS A 61 -13.28 -1.42 0.41
C CYS A 61 -13.25 -0.82 -1.01
N PRO A 62 -14.30 -0.11 -1.46
CA PRO A 62 -14.30 0.52 -2.77
C PRO A 62 -13.18 1.55 -2.88
N SER A 63 -12.52 1.58 -4.04
CA SER A 63 -11.43 2.51 -4.34
C SER A 63 -11.87 3.98 -4.40
N ASP A 64 -13.18 4.24 -4.48
CA ASP A 64 -13.77 5.58 -4.37
C ASP A 64 -14.54 5.70 -3.04
N PRO A 65 -14.08 6.55 -2.10
CA PRO A 65 -14.76 6.76 -0.83
C PRO A 65 -16.17 7.37 -0.96
N ASN A 66 -16.56 7.88 -2.14
CA ASN A 66 -17.90 8.38 -2.43
C ASN A 66 -18.89 7.29 -2.91
N GLN A 67 -18.47 6.03 -3.00
CA GLN A 67 -19.33 4.90 -3.38
C GLN A 67 -19.91 4.12 -2.20
N ASN A 68 -20.06 4.76 -1.04
CA ASN A 68 -20.73 4.22 0.16
C ASN A 68 -22.12 4.81 0.36
#